data_AF-A0A9E2CBJ3-F1
#
_entry.id   AF-A0A9E2CBJ3-F1
#
_cell.length_a   1.000
_cell.length_b   1.000
_cell.length_c   1.000
_cell.angle_alpha   90.00
_cell.angle_beta   90.00
_cell.angle_gamma   90.00
#
_symmetry.space_group_name_H-M   'P 1'
#
loop_
_entity.id
_entity.type
_entity.pdbx_description
1 polymer ?
#
loop_
_entity_poly.entity_id
_entity_poly.type
_entity_poly.pdbx_seq_one_letter_code
_entity_poly.pdbx_strand_id
1 'polypeptide(L)'
;NQGYHIEHNYGHGEKNLCFNFFLLTLLAFYFHQIFELTDRLYQECRKKFGSKRHMWETLRSYIKILIFEDWEELLNFALDPTKYKICFHSP
;
A
#
# COMPACT_ATOMS: atom_id res chain seq x y z
N ASN A 1 -15.41 5.94 -6.95
CA ASN A 1 -14.86 5.49 -8.25
C ASN A 1 -14.91 6.61 -9.26
N GLN A 2 -13.90 7.50 -9.21
CA GLN A 2 -13.81 8.71 -10.04
C GLN A 2 -13.17 8.42 -11.40
N GLY A 3 -13.97 8.00 -12.39
CA GLY A 3 -13.54 8.00 -13.79
C GLY A 3 -12.50 6.94 -14.15
N TYR A 4 -12.70 5.69 -13.70
CA TYR A 4 -11.97 4.58 -14.31
C TYR A 4 -12.40 4.52 -15.79
N HIS A 5 -11.51 4.92 -16.70
CA HIS A 5 -11.67 4.70 -18.13
C HIS A 5 -11.40 3.22 -18.41
N ILE A 6 -12.38 2.37 -18.07
CA ILE A 6 -12.34 0.91 -18.21
C ILE A 6 -12.17 0.51 -19.69
N GLU A 7 -12.62 1.36 -20.59
CA GLU A 7 -12.70 1.08 -22.03
C GLU A 7 -11.44 1.50 -22.80
N HIS A 8 -10.61 2.38 -22.23
CA HIS A 8 -9.46 2.97 -22.95
C HIS A 8 -8.09 2.48 -22.47
N ASN A 9 -8.00 1.81 -21.30
CA ASN A 9 -6.71 1.35 -20.77
C ASN A 9 -6.22 0.00 -21.33
N TYR A 10 -6.96 -0.64 -22.24
CA TYR A 10 -6.66 -2.02 -22.64
C TYR A 10 -6.83 -2.30 -24.14
N GLY A 11 -6.63 -1.28 -24.96
CA GLY A 11 -6.49 -1.46 -26.41
C GLY A 11 -5.41 -2.51 -26.71
N HIS A 12 -5.81 -3.65 -27.27
CA HIS A 12 -4.96 -4.74 -27.77
C HIS A 12 -4.30 -5.71 -26.77
N GLY A 13 -4.91 -5.97 -25.60
CA GLY A 13 -4.53 -7.16 -24.81
C GLY A 13 -5.17 -8.45 -25.35
N GLU A 14 -4.40 -9.54 -25.48
CA GLU A 14 -4.92 -10.88 -25.82
C GLU A 14 -6.15 -11.26 -24.99
N LYS A 15 -7.03 -12.11 -25.54
CA LYS A 15 -8.29 -12.54 -24.89
C LYS A 15 -8.07 -12.79 -23.39
N ASN A 16 -8.80 -12.04 -22.56
CA ASN A 16 -8.81 -12.07 -21.08
C ASN A 16 -7.74 -11.25 -20.32
N LEU A 17 -6.71 -10.69 -20.97
CA LEU A 17 -5.66 -9.93 -20.25
C LEU A 17 -6.20 -8.63 -19.62
N CYS A 18 -6.98 -7.87 -20.39
CA CYS A 18 -7.71 -6.67 -19.92
C CYS A 18 -8.56 -6.97 -18.67
N PHE A 19 -9.32 -8.06 -18.73
CA PHE A 19 -10.23 -8.47 -17.67
C PHE A 19 -9.47 -8.89 -16.41
N ASN A 20 -8.36 -9.62 -16.56
CA ASN A 20 -7.50 -9.99 -15.43
C ASN A 20 -6.92 -8.76 -14.72
N PHE A 21 -6.41 -7.77 -15.47
CA PHE A 21 -5.91 -6.53 -14.88
C PHE A 21 -7.01 -5.71 -14.19
N PHE A 22 -8.21 -5.69 -14.78
CA PHE A 22 -9.37 -5.08 -14.13
C PHE A 22 -9.71 -5.78 -12.80
N LEU A 23 -9.75 -7.11 -12.78
CA LEU A 23 -10.00 -7.87 -11.55
C LEU A 23 -8.92 -7.64 -10.50
N LEU A 24 -7.64 -7.64 -10.87
CA LEU A 24 -6.53 -7.35 -9.94
C LEU A 24 -6.62 -5.95 -9.36
N THR A 25 -6.99 -4.97 -10.18
CA THR A 25 -7.21 -3.60 -9.75
C THR A 25 -8.34 -3.52 -8.74
N LEU A 26 -9.49 -4.13 -9.05
CA LEU A 26 -10.64 -4.16 -8.16
C LEU A 26 -10.33 -4.88 -6.84
N LEU A 27 -9.61 -5.99 -6.92
CA LEU A 27 -9.16 -6.76 -5.76
C LEU A 27 -8.24 -5.94 -4.85
N ALA A 28 -7.28 -5.20 -5.43
CA ALA A 28 -6.42 -4.30 -4.67
C ALA A 28 -7.24 -3.22 -3.94
N PHE A 29 -8.23 -2.61 -4.61
CA PHE A 29 -9.12 -1.65 -3.95
C PHE A 29 -9.91 -2.27 -2.80
N TYR A 30 -10.40 -3.50 -2.95
CA TYR A 30 -11.09 -4.20 -1.87
C TYR A 30 -10.19 -4.48 -0.68
N PHE A 31 -8.96 -4.96 -0.90
CA PHE A 31 -8.01 -5.16 0.19
C PHE A 31 -7.72 -3.87 0.95
N HIS A 32 -7.52 -2.76 0.25
CA HIS A 32 -7.31 -1.46 0.88
C HIS A 32 -8.51 -1.04 1.76
N GLN A 33 -9.74 -1.35 1.32
CA GLN A 33 -10.93 -1.05 2.11
C GLN A 33 -11.10 -1.98 3.31
N ILE A 34 -10.78 -3.28 3.16
CA ILE A 34 -10.79 -4.26 4.23
C ILE A 34 -9.78 -3.86 5.32
N PHE A 35 -8.55 -3.50 4.96
CA PHE A 35 -7.55 -3.03 5.92
C PHE A 35 -8.00 -1.77 6.65
N GLU A 36 -8.61 -0.81 5.94
CA GLU A 36 -9.15 0.38 6.59
C GLU A 36 -10.24 0.07 7.63
N LEU A 37 -10.98 -1.03 7.48
CA LEU A 37 -12.04 -1.44 8.40
C LEU A 37 -11.57 -2.36 9.53
N THR A 38 -10.54 -3.16 9.30
CA THR A 38 -10.20 -4.30 10.18
C THR A 38 -8.82 -4.18 10.83
N ASP A 39 -7.85 -3.52 10.19
CA ASP A 39 -6.48 -3.44 10.68
C ASP A 39 -6.31 -2.21 11.57
N ARG A 40 -6.12 -2.44 12.86
CA ARG A 40 -5.94 -1.39 13.87
C ARG A 40 -4.67 -0.57 13.64
N LEU A 41 -3.55 -1.21 13.28
CA LEU A 41 -2.29 -0.50 13.04
C LEU A 41 -2.41 0.38 11.80
N TYR A 42 -3.08 -0.12 10.76
CA TYR A 42 -3.37 0.66 9.57
C TYR A 42 -4.26 1.86 9.91
N GLN A 43 -5.32 1.68 10.71
CA GLN A 43 -6.18 2.77 11.17
C GLN A 43 -5.43 3.84 11.97
N GLU A 44 -4.53 3.44 12.86
CA GLU A 44 -3.69 4.38 13.60
C GLU A 44 -2.72 5.13 12.66
N CYS A 45 -2.14 4.46 11.68
CA CYS A 45 -1.33 5.10 10.64
C CYS A 45 -2.18 6.13 9.85
N ARG A 46 -3.39 5.75 9.44
CA ARG A 46 -4.33 6.64 8.73
C ARG A 46 -4.60 7.91 9.54
N LYS A 47 -4.77 7.80 10.86
CA LYS A 47 -4.95 8.94 11.77
C LYS A 47 -3.69 9.79 11.87
N LYS A 48 -2.53 9.16 12.10
CA LYS A 48 -1.23 9.85 12.25
C LYS A 48 -0.85 10.69 11.03
N PHE A 49 -0.97 10.13 9.83
CA PHE A 49 -0.53 10.77 8.59
C PHE A 49 -1.60 11.67 7.95
N GLY A 50 -2.85 11.61 8.42
CA GLY A 50 -3.98 12.37 7.90
C GLY A 50 -4.42 11.93 6.49
N SER A 51 -3.67 12.27 5.45
CA SER A 51 -4.04 11.95 4.06
C SER A 51 -3.61 10.53 3.65
N LYS A 52 -4.41 9.85 2.79
CA LYS A 52 -4.06 8.53 2.22
C LYS A 52 -2.77 8.60 1.43
N ARG A 53 -2.64 9.66 0.63
CA ARG A 53 -1.46 9.92 -0.20
C ARG A 53 -0.19 10.01 0.64
N HIS A 54 -0.19 10.86 1.67
CA HIS A 54 1.00 11.05 2.50
C HIS A 54 1.42 9.77 3.22
N MET A 55 0.47 9.01 3.78
CA MET A 55 0.77 7.72 4.40
C MET A 55 1.44 6.75 3.40
N TRP A 56 0.86 6.56 2.22
CA TRP A 56 1.41 5.64 1.23
C TRP A 56 2.75 6.09 0.64
N GLU A 57 2.96 7.40 0.48
CA GLU A 57 4.26 7.95 0.09
C GLU A 57 5.33 7.68 1.14
N THR A 58 4.99 7.84 2.43
CA THR A 58 5.89 7.52 3.54
C THR A 58 6.21 6.02 3.64
N LEU A 59 5.20 5.15 3.62
CA LEU A 59 5.40 3.69 3.63
C LEU A 59 6.27 3.23 2.45
N ARG A 60 6.01 3.76 1.24
CA ARG A 60 6.82 3.48 0.05
C ARG A 60 8.27 3.93 0.22
N SER A 61 8.49 5.04 0.92
CA SER A 61 9.84 5.53 1.19
C SER A 61 10.57 4.55 2.10
N TYR A 62 9.94 4.10 3.20
CA TYR A 62 10.53 3.11 4.11
C TYR A 62 10.86 1.79 3.41
N ILE A 63 9.94 1.23 2.64
CA ILE A 63 10.17 -0.03 1.90
C ILE A 63 11.35 0.09 0.91
N LYS A 64 11.62 1.28 0.37
CA LYS A 64 12.73 1.50 -0.55
C LYS A 64 14.11 1.51 0.13
N ILE A 65 14.16 1.84 1.43
CA ILE A 65 15.43 2.07 2.15
C ILE A 65 15.67 1.08 3.29
N LEU A 66 14.65 0.35 3.72
CA LEU A 66 14.68 -0.57 4.87
C LEU A 66 14.02 -1.90 4.46
N ILE A 67 14.46 -2.97 5.11
CA ILE A 67 13.84 -4.30 4.99
C ILE A 67 12.99 -4.52 6.25
N PHE A 68 11.78 -5.01 6.05
CA PHE A 68 10.84 -5.41 7.11
C PHE A 68 10.47 -6.87 6.88
N GLU A 69 10.33 -7.65 7.96
CA GLU A 69 9.94 -9.06 7.90
C GLU A 69 8.47 -9.21 7.49
N ASP A 70 7.61 -8.30 7.96
CA ASP A 70 6.18 -8.34 7.69
C ASP A 70 5.52 -6.94 7.67
N TRP A 71 4.21 -6.96 7.41
CA TRP A 71 3.38 -5.76 7.34
C TRP A 71 3.22 -5.05 8.69
N GLU A 72 3.14 -5.81 9.78
CA GLU A 72 2.96 -5.28 11.13
C GLU A 72 4.21 -4.51 11.58
N GLU A 73 5.40 -5.04 11.30
CA GLU A 73 6.66 -4.37 11.58
C GLU A 73 6.77 -3.03 10.84
N LEU A 74 6.44 -3.00 9.53
CA LEU A 74 6.42 -1.78 8.73
C LEU A 74 5.48 -0.73 9.33
N LEU A 75 4.25 -1.11 9.71
CA LEU A 75 3.27 -0.17 10.26
C LEU A 75 3.67 0.32 11.66
N ASN A 76 4.19 -0.57 12.51
CA ASN A 76 4.71 -0.18 13.82
C ASN A 76 5.89 0.78 13.69
N PHE A 77 6.81 0.54 12.76
CA PHE A 77 7.88 1.47 12.42
C PHE A 77 7.30 2.81 11.94
N ALA A 78 6.29 2.81 11.08
CA ALA A 78 5.67 4.04 10.60
C ALA A 78 4.97 4.84 11.71
N LEU A 79 4.41 4.17 12.72
CA LEU A 79 3.81 4.79 13.91
C LEU A 79 4.85 5.36 14.86
N ASP A 80 5.97 4.69 15.05
CA ASP A 80 7.03 5.14 15.96
C ASP A 80 8.42 4.64 15.52
N PRO A 81 9.09 5.38 14.61
CA PRO A 81 10.41 4.99 14.13
C PRO A 81 11.47 5.02 15.24
N THR A 82 11.26 5.78 16.31
CA THR A 82 12.26 6.00 17.36
C THR A 82 12.51 4.76 18.22
N LYS A 83 11.56 3.81 18.23
CA LYS A 83 11.69 2.52 18.91
C LYS A 83 12.68 1.57 18.24
N TYR A 84 13.03 1.82 16.99
CA TYR A 84 13.86 0.92 16.21
C TYR A 84 15.29 1.44 16.13
N LYS A 85 16.25 0.58 16.49
CA LYS A 85 17.66 0.84 16.21
C LYS A 85 17.90 0.52 14.74
N ILE A 86 18.02 1.56 13.91
CA ILE A 86 18.35 1.38 12.49
C ILE A 86 19.82 0.95 12.40
N CYS A 87 20.04 -0.36 12.34
CA CYS A 87 21.36 -0.94 12.07
C CYS A 87 21.53 -1.08 10.57
N PHE A 88 22.30 -0.18 9.94
CA PHE A 88 22.71 -0.36 8.56
C PHE A 88 23.71 -1.53 8.50
N HIS A 89 23.28 -2.69 8.02
CA HIS A 89 24.23 -3.72 7.60
C HIS A 89 24.97 -3.18 6.38
N SER A 90 26.29 -3.03 6.49
CA SER A 90 27.12 -2.80 5.30
C SER A 90 27.03 -4.02 4.38
N PRO A 91 27.07 -3.81 3.04
CA PRO A 91 26.99 -4.88 2.06
C PRO A 91 28.14 -5.88 2.16
#